data_AF-A0A167VTC7-F1
#
_entry.id   AF-A0A167VTC7-F1
#
_cell.length_a   1.000
_cell.length_b   1.000
_cell.length_c   1.000
_cell.angle_alpha   90.00
_cell.angle_beta   90.00
_cell.angle_gamma   90.00
#
_symmetry.space_group_name_H-M   'P 1'
#
loop_
_entity.id
_entity.type
_entity.pdbx_description
1 polymer ?
#
loop_
_entity_poly.entity_id
_entity_poly.type
_entity_poly.pdbx_seq_one_letter_code
_entity_poly.pdbx_strand_id
1 'polypeptide(L)'
;MAPRSELTPALRERICELHSAAGWGYKRIQKRYPFISISGVRYTIKRDRERIGGVTKPRTGRPRKLDEADREKLLDTIAKNPKITREDMLAKVSLNMTQFDAF
;
A
#
# COMPACT_ATOMS: atom_id res chain seq x y z
N MET A 1 17.76 0.40 18.89
CA MET A 1 16.75 -0.67 18.80
C MET A 1 16.68 -1.14 17.36
N ALA A 2 16.89 -2.43 17.09
CA ALA A 2 16.74 -2.97 15.74
C ALA A 2 15.31 -2.72 15.24
N PRO A 3 15.11 -2.36 13.96
CA PRO A 3 13.77 -2.27 13.39
C PRO A 3 13.09 -3.63 13.60
N ARG A 4 11.88 -3.64 14.19
CA ARG A 4 11.13 -4.88 14.33
C ARG A 4 10.91 -5.43 12.93
N SER A 5 11.53 -6.55 12.62
CA SER A 5 11.33 -7.28 11.38
C SER A 5 9.84 -7.58 11.23
N GLU A 6 9.31 -7.35 10.03
CA GLU A 6 7.92 -7.66 9.75
C GLU A 6 7.65 -9.15 10.00
N LEU A 7 6.48 -9.47 10.56
CA LEU A 7 6.02 -10.86 10.64
C LEU A 7 5.92 -11.43 9.22
N THR A 8 6.39 -12.66 9.03
CA THR A 8 6.26 -13.35 7.74
C THR A 8 4.77 -13.57 7.41
N PRO A 9 4.39 -13.62 6.12
CA PRO A 9 3.01 -13.88 5.72
C PRO A 9 2.44 -15.16 6.33
N ALA A 10 3.20 -16.26 6.27
CA ALA A 10 2.81 -17.55 6.86
C ALA A 10 2.54 -17.45 8.37
N LEU A 11 3.31 -16.64 9.10
CA LEU A 11 3.08 -16.46 10.53
C LEU A 11 1.82 -15.63 10.81
N ARG A 12 1.50 -14.66 9.95
CA ARG A 12 0.25 -13.89 10.05
C ARG A 12 -0.96 -14.78 9.79
N GLU A 13 -0.93 -15.60 8.74
CA GLU A 13 -1.97 -16.59 8.45
C GLU A 13 -2.15 -17.55 9.61
N ARG A 14 -1.06 -18.09 10.16
CA ARG A 14 -1.12 -18.99 11.30
C ARG A 14 -1.75 -18.36 12.54
N ILE A 15 -1.49 -17.09 12.81
CA ILE A 15 -2.13 -16.34 13.90
C ILE A 15 -3.65 -16.23 13.66
N CYS A 16 -4.04 -15.92 12.43
CA CYS A 16 -5.44 -15.77 12.05
C CYS A 16 -6.18 -17.12 12.15
N GLU A 17 -5.60 -18.22 11.64
CA GLU A 17 -6.13 -19.59 11.78
C GLU A 17 -6.36 -19.98 13.24
N LEU A 18 -5.37 -19.74 14.11
CA LEU A 18 -5.49 -20.07 15.53
C LEU A 18 -6.65 -19.31 16.20
N HIS A 19 -6.92 -18.09 15.77
CA HIS A 19 -8.02 -17.30 16.28
C HIS A 19 -9.37 -17.73 15.68
N SER A 20 -9.49 -17.81 14.35
CA SER A 20 -10.75 -18.05 13.65
C SER A 20 -11.19 -19.50 13.66
N ALA A 21 -10.29 -20.44 13.36
CA ALA A 21 -10.61 -21.86 13.25
C ALA A 21 -10.52 -22.58 14.60
N ALA A 22 -9.48 -22.27 15.40
CA ALA A 22 -9.27 -22.93 16.69
C ALA A 22 -9.86 -22.19 17.90
N GLY A 23 -10.35 -20.95 17.73
CA GLY A 23 -10.99 -20.17 18.80
C GLY A 23 -10.02 -19.71 19.90
N TRP A 24 -8.72 -19.59 19.62
CA TRP A 24 -7.75 -19.20 20.64
C TRP A 24 -7.85 -17.71 20.98
N GLY A 25 -7.94 -17.40 22.27
CA GLY A 25 -7.86 -16.02 22.76
C GLY A 25 -6.48 -15.39 22.58
N TYR A 26 -6.42 -14.05 22.47
CA TYR A 26 -5.19 -13.30 22.18
C TYR A 26 -4.01 -13.62 23.11
N LYS A 27 -4.26 -13.74 24.42
CA LYS A 27 -3.21 -14.08 25.40
C LYS A 27 -2.62 -15.48 25.17
N ARG A 28 -3.45 -16.44 24.74
CA ARG A 28 -3.00 -17.81 24.44
C ARG A 28 -2.10 -17.82 23.20
N ILE A 29 -2.47 -17.07 22.17
CA ILE A 29 -1.66 -16.91 20.95
C ILE A 29 -0.34 -16.22 21.28
N GLN A 30 -0.34 -15.16 22.09
CA GLN A 30 0.90 -14.47 22.50
C GLN A 30 1.80 -15.38 23.33
N LYS A 31 1.26 -16.21 24.23
CA LYS A 31 2.07 -17.21 24.95
C LYS A 31 2.74 -18.21 24.01
N ARG A 32 2.09 -18.57 22.90
CA ARG A 32 2.67 -19.47 21.89
C ARG A 32 3.77 -18.80 21.07
N TYR A 33 3.65 -17.50 20.82
CA TYR A 33 4.59 -16.68 20.06
C TYR A 33 5.07 -15.46 20.88
N PRO A 34 5.91 -15.67 21.91
CA PRO A 34 6.25 -14.63 22.89
C PRO A 34 7.01 -13.43 22.31
N PHE A 35 7.68 -13.62 21.16
CA PHE A 35 8.37 -12.56 20.42
C PHE A 35 7.41 -11.58 19.72
N ILE A 36 6.12 -11.91 19.64
CA ILE A 36 5.06 -11.04 19.11
C ILE A 36 4.36 -10.39 20.28
N SER A 37 4.27 -9.06 20.28
CA SER A 37 3.50 -8.36 21.32
C SER A 37 2.01 -8.70 21.23
N ILE A 38 1.29 -8.62 22.35
CA ILE A 38 -0.16 -8.83 22.36
C ILE A 38 -0.89 -7.86 21.42
N SER A 39 -0.40 -6.62 21.31
CA SER A 39 -0.89 -5.63 20.35
C SER A 39 -0.62 -6.04 18.91
N GLY A 40 0.52 -6.67 18.63
CA GLY A 40 0.85 -7.24 17.31
C GLY A 40 -0.09 -8.38 16.91
N VAL A 41 -0.44 -9.27 17.85
CA VAL A 41 -1.44 -10.33 17.62
C VAL A 41 -2.81 -9.71 17.28
N ARG A 42 -3.29 -8.77 18.11
CA ARG A 42 -4.55 -8.06 17.87
C ARG A 42 -4.58 -7.34 16.53
N TYR A 43 -3.50 -6.61 16.20
CA TYR A 43 -3.37 -5.90 14.94
C TYR A 43 -3.37 -6.85 13.75
N THR A 44 -2.69 -7.99 13.86
CA THR A 44 -2.63 -9.01 12.82
C THR A 44 -4.03 -9.53 12.51
N ILE A 45 -4.78 -9.95 13.54
CA ILE A 45 -6.16 -10.44 13.40
C ILE A 45 -7.10 -9.35 12.85
N LYS A 46 -7.01 -8.12 13.37
CA LYS A 46 -7.86 -7.00 12.91
C LYS A 46 -7.67 -6.67 11.43
N ARG A 47 -6.44 -6.77 10.93
CA ARG A 47 -6.07 -6.42 9.54
C ARG A 47 -6.21 -7.59 8.57
N ASP A 48 -6.56 -8.78 9.04
CA ASP A 48 -6.63 -9.98 8.21
C ASP A 48 -7.53 -9.80 6.99
N ARG A 49 -8.71 -9.19 7.19
CA ARG A 49 -9.67 -8.85 6.11
C ARG A 49 -9.12 -7.93 5.01
N GLU A 50 -8.04 -7.20 5.28
CA GLU A 50 -7.40 -6.28 4.33
C GLU A 50 -6.20 -6.92 3.62
N ARG A 51 -5.77 -8.11 4.07
CA ARG A 51 -4.64 -8.84 3.50
C ARG A 51 -5.14 -9.92 2.54
N ILE A 52 -4.31 -10.21 1.56
CA ILE A 52 -4.47 -11.36 0.66
C ILE A 52 -3.20 -12.21 0.86
N GLY A 53 -3.36 -13.47 1.28
CA GLY A 53 -2.24 -14.37 1.55
C GLY A 53 -1.27 -13.90 2.65
N GLY A 54 -1.77 -13.24 3.71
CA GLY A 54 -0.93 -12.72 4.79
C GLY A 54 -0.01 -11.53 4.40
N VAL A 55 -0.08 -11.04 3.17
CA VAL A 55 0.75 -9.92 2.70
C VAL A 55 0.15 -8.58 3.15
N THR A 56 0.99 -7.70 3.69
CA THR A 56 0.58 -6.34 4.07
C THR A 56 0.28 -5.53 2.82
N LYS A 57 -0.85 -4.81 2.82
CA LYS A 57 -1.18 -3.86 1.76
C LYS A 57 -0.05 -2.82 1.61
N PRO A 58 0.51 -2.61 0.41
CA PRO A 58 1.47 -1.56 0.17
C PRO A 58 0.90 -0.20 0.61
N ARG A 59 1.76 0.66 1.17
CA ARG A 59 1.34 2.01 1.50
C ARG A 59 0.93 2.71 0.20
N THR A 60 -0.22 3.37 0.21
CA THR A 60 -0.58 4.30 -0.85
C THR A 60 0.45 5.44 -0.78
N GLY A 61 1.44 5.40 -1.67
CA GLY A 61 2.44 6.45 -1.77
C GLY A 61 1.79 7.78 -2.13
N ARG A 62 2.63 8.80 -2.36
CA ARG A 62 2.13 10.08 -2.88
C ARG A 62 1.40 9.83 -4.20
N PRO A 63 0.18 10.36 -4.40
CA PRO A 63 -0.49 10.32 -5.68
C PRO A 63 0.42 10.86 -6.79
N ARG A 64 0.40 10.20 -7.96
CA ARG A 64 1.14 10.69 -9.13
C ARG A 64 0.43 11.92 -9.68
N LYS A 65 1.20 12.87 -10.23
CA LYS A 65 0.65 14.07 -10.88
C LYS A 65 -0.06 13.75 -12.19
N LEU A 66 0.35 12.67 -12.85
CA LEU A 66 -0.22 12.17 -14.09
C LEU A 66 -0.91 10.85 -13.80
N ASP A 67 -2.13 10.69 -14.30
CA ASP A 67 -2.75 9.37 -14.40
C ASP A 67 -2.19 8.59 -15.61
N GLU A 68 -2.58 7.32 -15.75
CA GLU A 68 -2.05 6.49 -16.84
C GLU A 68 -2.63 6.90 -18.21
N ALA A 69 -3.85 7.43 -18.26
CA ALA A 69 -4.51 7.86 -19.49
C ALA A 69 -3.84 9.13 -20.06
N ASP A 70 -3.53 10.08 -19.18
CA ASP A 70 -2.78 11.29 -19.48
C ASP A 70 -1.37 10.95 -19.97
N ARG A 71 -0.73 9.95 -19.34
CA ARG A 71 0.57 9.45 -19.78
C ARG A 71 0.51 8.86 -21.18
N GLU A 72 -0.49 8.04 -21.47
CA GLU A 72 -0.68 7.46 -22.80
C GLU A 72 -0.92 8.54 -23.87
N LYS A 73 -1.76 9.54 -23.55
CA LYS A 73 -2.04 10.68 -24.43
C LYS A 73 -0.79 11.52 -24.74
N LEU A 74 0.07 11.71 -23.75
CA LEU A 74 1.36 12.39 -23.91
C LEU A 74 2.30 11.58 -24.82
N LEU A 75 2.39 10.26 -24.62
CA LEU A 75 3.26 9.39 -25.43
C LEU A 75 2.80 9.36 -26.90
N ASP A 76 1.50 9.23 -27.16
CA ASP A 76 0.94 9.31 -28.51
C ASP A 76 1.24 10.67 -29.18
N THR A 77 1.15 11.75 -28.41
CA THR A 77 1.47 13.09 -28.89
C THR A 77 2.95 13.25 -29.26
N ILE A 78 3.86 12.74 -28.42
CA ILE A 78 5.31 12.79 -28.67
C ILE A 78 5.65 11.94 -29.91
N ALA A 79 5.00 10.78 -30.06
CA ALA A 79 5.18 9.92 -31.23
C ALA A 79 4.75 10.62 -32.53
N LYS A 80 3.64 11.38 -32.50
CA LYS A 80 3.14 12.14 -33.65
C LYS A 80 3.97 13.39 -33.96
N ASN A 81 4.48 14.07 -32.94
CA ASN A 81 5.34 15.24 -33.09
C ASN A 81 6.49 15.22 -32.06
N PRO A 82 7.67 14.68 -32.44
CA PRO A 82 8.82 14.58 -31.54
C PRO A 82 9.40 15.93 -31.09
N LYS A 83 9.06 17.03 -31.77
CA LYS A 83 9.53 18.39 -31.44
C LYS A 83 8.54 19.17 -30.56
N ILE A 84 7.53 18.50 -30.01
CA ILE A 84 6.52 19.16 -29.17
C ILE A 84 7.17 19.77 -27.92
N THR A 85 6.72 20.98 -27.56
CA THR A 85 7.22 21.67 -26.37
C THR A 85 6.53 21.16 -25.11
N ARG A 86 7.10 21.49 -23.95
CA ARG A 86 6.52 21.13 -22.65
C ARG A 86 5.18 21.80 -22.45
N GLU A 87 5.07 23.05 -22.85
CA GLU A 87 3.87 23.88 -22.73
C GLU A 87 2.72 23.27 -23.52
N ASP A 88 2.99 22.81 -24.74
CA ASP A 88 2.01 22.13 -25.59
C ASP A 88 1.58 20.77 -25.01
N MET A 89 2.52 20.03 -24.40
CA MET A 89 2.22 18.78 -23.69
C MET A 89 1.31 19.01 -22.48
N LEU A 90 1.61 20.05 -21.69
CA LEU A 90 0.80 20.42 -20.52
C LEU A 90 -0.60 20.90 -20.94
N ALA A 91 -0.75 21.61 -22.06
CA ALA A 91 -2.06 22.03 -22.56
C ALA A 91 -2.94 20.85 -23.01
N LYS A 92 -2.33 19.73 -23.44
CA LYS A 92 -3.04 18.52 -23.88
C LYS A 92 -3.54 17.65 -22.74
N VAL A 93 -2.94 17.78 -21.57
CA VAL A 93 -3.35 17.07 -20.36
C VAL A 93 -4.13 18.05 -19.49
N SER A 94 -5.17 17.60 -18.80
CA SER A 94 -5.90 18.43 -17.83
C SER A 94 -5.09 18.67 -16.56
N LEU A 95 -3.78 18.89 -16.68
CA LEU A 95 -2.92 19.37 -15.61
C LEU A 95 -3.20 20.86 -15.44
N ASN A 96 -4.36 21.17 -14.86
CA ASN A 96 -4.55 22.50 -14.32
C ASN A 96 -3.45 22.70 -13.27
N MET A 97 -2.56 23.67 -13.49
CA MET A 97 -1.64 24.20 -12.48
C MET A 97 -2.41 24.96 -11.38
N THR A 98 -3.55 24.44 -10.93
CA THR A 98 -4.32 24.96 -9.81
C THR A 98 -4.34 23.93 -8.71
N GLN A 99 -3.40 24.15 -7.78
CA GLN A 99 -3.48 23.97 -6.33
C GLN A 99 -2.17 23.39 -5.80
N PHE A 100 -1.30 24.29 -5.36
CA PHE A 100 -0.83 24.31 -3.98
C PHE A 100 -0.50 25.77 -3.65
N ASP A 101 -1.54 26.50 -3.28
CA ASP A 101 -1.43 27.61 -2.33
C ASP A 101 -0.86 27.08 -1.01
N ALA A 102 0.02 27.90 -0.43
CA ALA A 102 0.42 28.00 0.98
C ALA A 102 0.58 26.70 1.81
N PHE A 103 1.83 26.40 2.16
CA PHE A 103 2.19 25.98 3.53
C PHE A 103 2.92 27.14 4.21
#